data_AF-A0A973DU84-F1
#
_entry.id   AF-A0A973DU84-F1
#
_cell.length_a   1.000
_cell.length_b   1.000
_cell.length_c   1.000
_cell.angle_alpha   90.00
_cell.angle_beta   90.00
_cell.angle_gamma   90.00
#
_symmetry.space_group_name_H-M   'P 1'
#
loop_
_entity.id
_entity.type
_entity.pdbx_description
1 polymer ?
#
loop_
_entity_poly.entity_id
_entity_poly.type
_entity_poly.pdbx_seq_one_letter_code
_entity_poly.pdbx_strand_id
1 'polypeptide(L)'
;MTDQLTTDPSKPAQRMGAGSLTIHAAPWIFAAIVLLFIPFVFASNSAITIMNQMCITIIFALAYNMLLGQGGMLSFGHAVYMGVGGFACMHIINASEFFAMIPLPVLPIFGGLFGMGLALIVGSFSTRSAGTVFAMISLGIGELIAACSVIIVAFFGGEEGISGDRTYGMPFFGVEFLQQIEVYYL
;
A
#
# COMPACT_ATOMS: atom_id res chain seq x y z
N MET A 1 10.04 -37.24 -41.03
CA MET A 1 11.29 -36.73 -41.63
C MET A 1 11.09 -35.23 -41.87
N THR A 2 11.35 -34.42 -40.83
CA THR A 2 12.50 -33.50 -40.72
C THR A 2 12.22 -32.12 -41.33
N ASP A 3 11.30 -31.35 -40.73
CA ASP A 3 11.45 -29.89 -40.74
C ASP A 3 12.43 -29.54 -39.61
N GLN A 4 13.71 -29.72 -39.91
CA GLN A 4 14.76 -29.13 -39.10
C GLN A 4 14.61 -27.62 -39.20
N LEU A 5 14.46 -26.94 -38.05
CA LEU A 5 14.79 -25.54 -37.92
C LEU A 5 16.25 -25.33 -38.35
N THR A 6 16.46 -25.12 -39.65
CA THR A 6 17.70 -24.54 -40.16
C THR A 6 17.71 -23.10 -39.68
N THR A 7 18.51 -22.84 -38.65
CA THR A 7 18.90 -21.48 -38.28
C THR A 7 19.81 -20.98 -39.41
N ASP A 8 19.21 -20.36 -40.42
CA ASP A 8 19.92 -19.69 -41.49
C ASP A 8 20.88 -18.63 -40.90
N PRO A 9 22.21 -18.83 -40.97
CA PRO A 9 23.18 -17.91 -40.39
C PRO A 9 23.31 -16.60 -41.19
N SER A 10 22.67 -16.49 -42.36
CA SER A 10 22.69 -15.29 -43.20
C SER A 10 21.62 -14.26 -42.81
N LYS A 11 20.61 -14.64 -42.01
CA LYS A 11 19.64 -13.70 -41.46
C LYS A 11 20.27 -12.98 -40.27
N PRO A 12 20.51 -11.66 -40.34
CA PRO A 12 20.90 -10.91 -39.15
C PRO A 12 19.84 -11.15 -38.08
N ALA A 13 20.26 -11.62 -36.91
CA ALA A 13 19.40 -11.82 -35.75
C ALA A 13 18.49 -10.59 -35.64
N GLN A 14 17.19 -10.80 -35.84
CA GLN A 14 16.19 -9.75 -35.79
C GLN A 14 16.30 -9.15 -34.40
N ARG A 15 17.01 -8.03 -34.28
CA ARG A 15 17.11 -7.26 -33.05
C ARG A 15 15.66 -7.00 -32.68
N MET A 16 15.22 -7.54 -31.55
CA MET A 16 13.94 -7.18 -30.95
C MET A 16 13.98 -5.67 -30.88
N GLY A 17 13.26 -5.01 -31.81
CA GLY A 17 13.27 -3.57 -31.92
C GLY A 17 12.92 -3.06 -30.55
N ALA A 18 13.73 -2.15 -30.02
CA ALA A 18 13.43 -1.46 -28.78
C ALA A 18 12.07 -0.78 -28.98
N GLY A 19 11.00 -1.49 -28.62
CA GLY A 19 9.63 -1.03 -28.71
C GLY A 19 9.59 0.24 -27.90
N SER A 20 9.35 1.35 -28.60
CA SER A 20 9.50 2.71 -28.07
C SER A 20 8.92 2.79 -26.66
N LEU A 21 9.75 3.10 -25.67
CA LEU A 21 9.36 3.27 -24.26
C LEU A 21 8.10 4.14 -24.10
N THR A 22 7.84 5.04 -25.05
CA THR A 22 6.65 5.89 -25.11
C THR A 22 5.33 5.13 -25.29
N ILE A 23 5.30 4.00 -26.02
CA ILE A 23 4.07 3.22 -26.23
C ILE A 23 3.65 2.52 -24.93
N HIS A 24 4.61 2.06 -24.14
CA HIS A 24 4.34 1.47 -22.83
C HIS A 24 4.02 2.53 -21.77
N ALA A 25 4.60 3.74 -21.85
CA ALA A 25 4.34 4.83 -20.91
C ALA A 25 2.98 5.53 -21.13
N ALA A 26 2.46 5.53 -22.36
CA ALA A 26 1.20 6.20 -22.72
C ALA A 26 0.00 5.85 -21.82
N PRO A 27 -0.32 4.57 -21.52
CA PRO A 27 -1.43 4.24 -20.63
C PRO A 27 -1.23 4.73 -19.19
N TRP A 28 0.02 4.72 -18.68
CA TRP A 28 0.33 5.22 -17.34
C TRP A 28 0.18 6.73 -17.25
N ILE A 29 0.63 7.46 -18.27
CA ILE A 29 0.47 8.92 -18.35
C ILE A 29 -1.01 9.28 -18.45
N PHE A 30 -1.78 8.57 -19.28
CA PHE A 30 -3.23 8.76 -19.38
C PHE A 30 -3.92 8.51 -18.03
N ALA A 31 -3.61 7.40 -17.36
CA ALA A 31 -4.16 7.10 -16.05
C ALA A 31 -3.81 8.18 -15.00
N ALA A 32 -2.57 8.68 -15.00
CA ALA A 32 -2.13 9.75 -14.09
C ALA A 32 -2.88 11.07 -14.35
N ILE A 33 -3.08 11.43 -15.63
CA ILE A 33 -3.85 12.62 -16.00
C ILE A 33 -5.29 12.47 -15.54
N VAL A 34 -5.92 11.31 -15.81
CA VAL A 34 -7.29 11.06 -15.36
C VAL A 34 -7.38 11.21 -13.84
N LEU A 35 -6.48 10.58 -13.08
CA LEU A 35 -6.48 10.66 -11.61
C LEU A 35 -6.39 12.11 -11.10
N LEU A 36 -5.52 12.91 -11.70
CA LEU A 36 -5.36 14.32 -11.32
C LEU A 36 -6.63 15.16 -11.55
N PHE A 37 -7.43 14.82 -12.57
CA PHE A 37 -8.64 15.56 -12.91
C PHE A 37 -9.93 15.04 -12.26
N ILE A 38 -9.95 13.83 -11.69
CA ILE A 38 -11.15 13.27 -11.02
C ILE A 38 -11.72 14.17 -9.90
N PRO A 39 -10.93 14.76 -8.97
CA PRO A 39 -11.51 15.57 -7.89
C PRO A 39 -12.26 16.82 -8.39
N PHE A 40 -12.00 17.29 -9.62
CA PHE A 40 -12.73 18.41 -10.21
C PHE A 40 -14.14 18.05 -10.68
N VAL A 41 -14.38 16.76 -10.97
CA VAL A 41 -15.72 16.25 -11.34
C VAL A 41 -16.54 15.93 -10.09
N PHE A 42 -15.89 15.44 -9.03
CA PHE A 42 -16.52 15.05 -7.77
C PHE A 42 -16.03 15.91 -6.61
N ALA A 43 -16.61 17.11 -6.47
CA ALA A 43 -16.16 18.11 -5.49
C ALA A 43 -16.69 17.90 -4.05
N SER A 44 -17.51 16.88 -3.78
CA SER A 44 -18.02 16.65 -2.43
C SER A 44 -16.98 15.98 -1.53
N ASN A 45 -16.85 16.44 -0.28
CA ASN A 45 -15.87 15.90 0.67
C ASN A 45 -16.03 14.38 0.86
N SER A 46 -17.27 13.87 0.89
CA SER A 46 -17.54 12.44 0.99
C SER A 46 -17.06 11.65 -0.23
N ALA A 47 -17.24 12.19 -1.44
CA ALA A 47 -16.77 11.54 -2.66
C ALA A 47 -15.23 11.47 -2.70
N ILE A 48 -14.54 12.52 -2.27
CA ILE A 48 -13.06 12.53 -2.20
C ILE A 48 -12.57 11.50 -1.17
N THR A 49 -13.21 11.37 -0.01
CA THR A 49 -12.86 10.34 0.99
C THR A 49 -13.04 8.91 0.45
N ILE A 50 -14.19 8.63 -0.18
CA ILE A 50 -14.45 7.32 -0.79
C ILE A 50 -13.44 7.05 -1.90
N MET A 51 -13.10 8.05 -2.71
CA MET A 51 -12.10 7.93 -3.75
C MET A 51 -10.70 7.59 -3.19
N ASN A 52 -10.27 8.22 -2.11
CA ASN A 52 -9.03 7.85 -1.42
C ASN A 52 -9.06 6.39 -0.96
N GLN A 53 -10.16 5.93 -0.37
CA GLN A 53 -10.32 4.53 0.03
C GLN A 53 -10.30 3.56 -1.17
N MET A 54 -10.91 3.94 -2.30
CA MET A 54 -10.82 3.17 -3.54
C MET A 54 -9.38 3.08 -4.04
N CYS A 55 -8.62 4.18 -4.03
CA CYS A 55 -7.22 4.17 -4.46
C CYS A 55 -6.35 3.27 -3.55
N ILE A 56 -6.52 3.38 -2.23
CA ILE A 56 -5.82 2.54 -1.25
C ILE A 56 -6.16 1.05 -1.47
N THR A 57 -7.44 0.72 -1.69
CA THR A 57 -7.88 -0.67 -1.94
C THR A 57 -7.42 -1.20 -3.29
N ILE A 58 -7.31 -0.37 -4.34
CA ILE A 58 -6.69 -0.75 -5.62
C ILE A 58 -5.22 -1.10 -5.43
N ILE A 59 -4.45 -0.27 -4.72
CA ILE A 59 -3.03 -0.53 -4.44
C ILE A 59 -2.90 -1.82 -3.63
N PHE A 60 -3.75 -2.02 -2.62
CA PHE A 60 -3.81 -3.26 -1.84
C PHE A 60 -4.11 -4.49 -2.72
N ALA A 61 -5.09 -4.40 -3.62
CA ALA A 61 -5.44 -5.48 -4.54
C ALA A 61 -4.31 -5.80 -5.51
N LEU A 62 -3.59 -4.79 -6.01
CA LEU A 62 -2.42 -4.97 -6.88
C LEU A 62 -1.27 -5.64 -6.12
N ALA A 63 -0.98 -5.21 -4.89
CA ALA A 63 0.03 -5.83 -4.03
C ALA A 63 -0.32 -7.30 -3.74
N TYR A 64 -1.59 -7.56 -3.43
CA TYR A 64 -2.10 -8.92 -3.23
C TYR A 64 -1.99 -9.77 -4.50
N ASN A 65 -2.31 -9.21 -5.66
CA ASN A 65 -2.16 -9.87 -6.95
C ASN A 65 -0.70 -10.17 -7.29
N MET A 66 0.27 -9.34 -6.89
CA MET A 66 1.68 -9.67 -7.07
C MET A 66 2.08 -10.89 -6.23
N LEU A 67 1.64 -10.95 -4.97
CA LEU A 67 1.93 -12.06 -4.06
C LEU A 67 1.24 -13.37 -4.47
N LEU A 68 -0.03 -13.30 -4.87
CA LEU A 68 -0.78 -14.45 -5.35
C LEU A 68 -0.41 -14.85 -6.77
N GLY A 69 -0.40 -13.88 -7.68
CA GLY A 69 -0.26 -14.12 -9.12
C GLY A 69 1.15 -14.49 -9.54
N GLN A 70 2.18 -13.88 -8.94
CA GLN A 70 3.59 -14.24 -9.20
C GLN A 70 4.18 -15.15 -8.13
N GLY A 71 3.78 -14.98 -6.86
CA GLY A 71 4.28 -15.78 -5.74
C GLY A 71 3.51 -17.07 -5.47
N GLY A 72 2.30 -17.25 -6.02
CA GLY A 72 1.48 -18.45 -5.79
C GLY A 72 0.99 -18.63 -4.35
N MET A 73 1.08 -17.59 -3.52
CA MET A 73 0.82 -17.65 -2.07
C MET A 73 -0.35 -16.75 -1.67
N LEU A 74 -1.41 -17.38 -1.12
CA LEU A 74 -2.61 -16.70 -0.61
C LEU A 74 -2.33 -16.14 0.79
N SER A 75 -2.24 -14.81 0.93
CA SER A 75 -1.95 -14.15 2.22
C SER A 75 -3.11 -13.33 2.77
N PHE A 76 -3.74 -13.79 3.85
CA PHE A 76 -4.75 -13.03 4.58
C PHE A 76 -4.17 -12.02 5.58
N GLY A 77 -2.85 -12.08 5.83
CA GLY A 77 -2.16 -11.25 6.81
C GLY A 77 -1.91 -9.80 6.36
N HIS A 78 -2.15 -9.45 5.09
CA HIS A 78 -1.87 -8.09 4.59
C HIS A 78 -2.59 -6.99 5.36
N ALA A 79 -3.82 -7.26 5.80
CA ALA A 79 -4.61 -6.33 6.60
C ALA A 79 -3.93 -6.02 7.95
N VAL A 80 -3.22 -6.99 8.53
CA VAL A 80 -2.46 -6.80 9.77
C VAL A 80 -1.34 -5.79 9.57
N TYR A 81 -0.53 -5.95 8.52
CA TYR A 81 0.61 -5.05 8.28
C TYR A 81 0.16 -3.63 7.96
N MET A 82 -0.92 -3.48 7.17
CA MET A 82 -1.56 -2.20 6.89
C MET A 82 -2.14 -1.57 8.16
N GLY A 83 -2.87 -2.33 8.97
CA GLY A 83 -3.52 -1.84 10.19
C GLY A 83 -2.52 -1.43 11.25
N VAL A 84 -1.51 -2.27 11.51
CA VAL A 84 -0.45 -1.99 12.49
C VAL A 84 0.42 -0.80 12.04
N GLY A 85 0.68 -0.64 10.74
CA GLY A 85 1.31 0.56 10.19
C GLY A 85 0.47 1.82 10.40
N GLY A 86 -0.86 1.72 10.26
CA GLY A 86 -1.80 2.81 10.56
C GLY A 86 -1.78 3.21 12.04
N PHE A 87 -1.81 2.24 12.96
CA PHE A 87 -1.67 2.51 14.39
C PHE A 87 -0.33 3.18 14.72
N ALA A 88 0.77 2.75 14.08
CA ALA A 88 2.06 3.41 14.25
C ALA A 88 2.03 4.87 13.80
N CYS A 89 1.40 5.19 12.67
CA CYS A 89 1.19 6.56 12.24
C CYS A 89 0.42 7.38 13.29
N MET A 90 -0.65 6.83 13.86
CA MET A 90 -1.45 7.51 14.89
C MET A 90 -0.67 7.73 16.18
N HIS A 91 0.12 6.74 16.62
CA HIS A 91 1.00 6.89 17.77
C HIS A 91 2.07 7.96 17.54
N ILE A 92 2.61 8.06 16.33
CA ILE A 92 3.59 9.11 15.98
C ILE A 92 2.92 10.49 15.99
N ILE A 93 1.70 10.63 15.43
CA ILE A 93 0.93 11.88 15.50
C ILE A 93 0.66 12.26 16.96
N ASN A 94 0.17 11.33 17.78
CA ASN A 94 -0.17 11.64 19.18
C ASN A 94 1.07 11.87 20.05
N ALA A 95 2.19 11.22 19.74
CA ALA A 95 3.47 11.47 20.38
C ALA A 95 4.12 12.79 19.93
N SER A 96 3.56 13.46 18.89
CA SER A 96 4.12 14.72 18.37
C SER A 96 3.96 15.92 19.31
N GLU A 97 3.20 15.79 20.41
CA GLU A 97 3.30 16.73 21.54
C GLU A 97 4.71 16.73 22.17
N PHE A 98 5.48 15.64 22.01
CA PHE A 98 6.86 15.48 22.51
C PHE A 98 7.92 15.37 21.41
N PHE A 99 7.61 14.77 20.25
CA PHE A 99 8.52 14.59 19.12
C PHE A 99 8.17 15.56 17.97
N ALA A 100 9.04 16.55 17.77
CA ALA A 100 9.01 17.56 16.73
C ALA A 100 8.25 17.18 15.44
N MET A 101 7.18 17.93 15.14
CA MET A 101 6.78 18.40 13.81
C MET A 101 7.22 17.53 12.61
N ILE A 102 6.76 16.28 12.53
CA ILE A 102 6.94 15.47 11.33
C ILE A 102 5.92 15.94 10.28
N PRO A 103 6.34 16.26 9.04
CA PRO A 103 5.40 16.61 7.98
C PRO A 103 4.46 15.45 7.69
N LEU A 104 3.16 15.74 7.56
CA LEU A 104 2.13 14.75 7.23
C LEU A 104 2.48 13.82 6.04
N PRO A 105 3.07 14.30 4.93
CA PRO A 105 3.42 13.42 3.79
C PRO A 105 4.46 12.34 4.11
N VAL A 106 5.28 12.53 5.15
CA VAL A 106 6.34 11.57 5.51
C VAL A 106 5.79 10.48 6.44
N LEU A 107 4.65 10.73 7.09
CA LEU A 107 4.07 9.82 8.06
C LEU A 107 3.77 8.41 7.52
N PRO A 108 3.20 8.23 6.31
CA PRO A 108 2.96 6.91 5.75
C PRO A 108 4.25 6.08 5.57
N ILE A 109 5.41 6.72 5.39
CA ILE A 109 6.70 6.03 5.28
C ILE A 109 7.05 5.36 6.61
N PHE A 110 6.87 6.05 7.73
CA PHE A 110 7.10 5.48 9.05
C PHE A 110 6.12 4.34 9.37
N GLY A 111 4.84 4.51 9.03
CA GLY A 111 3.85 3.43 9.13
C GLY A 111 4.23 2.21 8.28
N GLY A 112 4.68 2.45 7.05
CA GLY A 112 5.16 1.41 6.15
C GLY A 112 6.41 0.68 6.69
N LEU A 113 7.36 1.40 7.28
CA LEU A 113 8.55 0.82 7.93
C LEU A 113 8.17 -0.04 9.15
N PHE A 114 7.20 0.41 9.95
CA PHE A 114 6.72 -0.36 11.09
C PHE A 114 5.99 -1.64 10.64
N GLY A 115 5.11 -1.51 9.64
CA GLY A 115 4.45 -2.64 8.99
C GLY A 115 5.45 -3.63 8.37
N MET A 116 6.50 -3.12 7.72
CA MET A 116 7.61 -3.93 7.19
C MET A 116 8.33 -4.69 8.30
N GLY A 117 8.62 -4.04 9.44
CA GLY A 117 9.22 -4.70 10.60
C GLY A 117 8.39 -5.89 11.09
N LEU A 118 7.08 -5.69 11.27
CA LEU A 118 6.17 -6.77 11.65
C LEU A 118 6.06 -7.86 10.58
N ALA A 119 6.03 -7.46 9.30
CA ALA A 119 6.01 -8.37 8.17
C ALA A 119 7.28 -9.22 8.06
N LEU A 120 8.45 -8.70 8.43
CA LEU A 120 9.69 -9.48 8.49
C LEU A 120 9.64 -10.54 9.59
N ILE A 121 9.15 -10.17 10.78
CA ILE A 121 9.02 -11.10 11.92
C ILE A 121 8.05 -12.22 11.55
N VAL A 122 6.83 -11.87 11.13
CA VAL A 122 5.80 -12.84 10.75
C VAL A 122 6.19 -13.62 9.50
N GLY A 123 6.77 -12.94 8.52
CA GLY A 123 7.23 -13.51 7.25
C GLY A 123 8.30 -14.59 7.45
N SER A 124 9.20 -14.41 8.42
CA SER A 124 10.34 -15.32 8.66
C SER A 124 9.96 -16.78 8.94
N PHE A 125 8.78 -17.01 9.53
CA PHE A 125 8.26 -18.35 9.80
C PHE A 125 7.09 -18.73 8.90
N SER A 126 6.22 -17.79 8.51
CA SER A 126 5.06 -18.09 7.67
C SER A 126 5.46 -18.53 6.26
N THR A 127 6.50 -17.92 5.68
CA THR A 127 6.98 -18.24 4.31
C THR A 127 7.69 -19.59 4.19
N ARG A 128 7.96 -20.28 5.31
CA ARG A 128 8.56 -21.62 5.31
C ARG A 128 7.61 -22.69 4.79
N SER A 129 6.31 -22.39 4.75
CA SER A 129 5.28 -23.26 4.20
C SER A 129 4.64 -22.56 3.02
N ALA A 130 4.31 -23.28 1.95
CA ALA A 130 3.67 -22.71 0.75
C ALA A 130 2.19 -23.14 0.66
N GLY A 131 1.40 -22.36 -0.09
CA GLY A 131 0.00 -22.68 -0.38
C GLY A 131 -0.93 -22.51 0.82
N THR A 132 -1.77 -23.52 1.08
CA THR A 132 -2.85 -23.44 2.07
C THR A 132 -2.36 -23.26 3.51
N VAL A 133 -1.20 -23.82 3.85
CA VAL A 133 -0.62 -23.70 5.20
C VAL A 133 -0.23 -22.25 5.49
N PHE A 134 0.38 -21.57 4.52
CA PHE A 134 0.69 -20.14 4.63
C PHE A 134 -0.57 -19.30 4.83
N ALA A 135 -1.62 -19.60 4.05
CA ALA A 135 -2.91 -18.93 4.20
C ALA A 135 -3.48 -19.08 5.61
N MET A 136 -3.50 -20.30 6.15
CA MET A 136 -4.00 -20.58 7.50
C MET A 136 -3.19 -19.88 8.59
N ILE A 137 -1.86 -19.88 8.48
CA ILE A 137 -0.99 -19.14 9.42
C ILE A 137 -1.32 -17.64 9.37
N SER A 138 -1.40 -17.07 8.16
CA SER A 138 -1.68 -15.64 8.00
C SER A 138 -3.07 -15.23 8.50
N LEU A 139 -4.08 -16.10 8.35
CA LEU A 139 -5.42 -15.91 8.90
C LEU A 139 -5.39 -15.96 10.42
N GLY A 140 -4.71 -16.96 11.00
CA GLY A 140 -4.57 -17.06 12.46
C GLY A 140 -3.89 -15.85 13.08
N ILE A 141 -2.92 -15.25 12.38
CA ILE A 141 -2.27 -14.00 12.79
C ILE A 141 -3.21 -12.81 12.66
N GLY A 142 -4.03 -12.78 11.60
CA GLY A 142 -5.12 -11.80 11.43
C GLY A 142 -6.05 -11.78 12.63
N GLU A 143 -6.58 -12.95 12.99
CA GLU A 143 -7.50 -13.10 14.13
C GLU A 143 -6.82 -12.78 15.47
N LEU A 144 -5.56 -13.18 15.65
CA LEU A 144 -4.79 -12.84 16.85
C LEU A 144 -4.67 -11.32 17.02
N ILE A 145 -4.30 -10.61 15.96
CA ILE A 145 -4.15 -9.15 16.03
C ILE A 145 -5.49 -8.44 16.17
N ALA A 146 -6.55 -8.94 15.51
CA ALA A 146 -7.90 -8.43 15.70
C ALA A 146 -8.34 -8.55 17.17
N ALA A 147 -8.13 -9.71 17.80
CA ALA A 147 -8.41 -9.90 19.22
C ALA A 147 -7.54 -9.01 20.12
N CYS A 148 -6.24 -8.89 19.82
CA CYS A 148 -5.34 -7.99 20.54
C CYS A 148 -5.75 -6.52 20.44
N SER A 149 -6.28 -6.09 19.28
CA SER A 149 -6.73 -4.71 19.07
C SER A 149 -7.84 -4.31 20.03
N VAL A 150 -8.75 -5.24 20.36
CA VAL A 150 -9.86 -4.99 21.27
C VAL A 150 -9.43 -5.15 22.74
N ILE A 151 -8.59 -6.15 23.05
CA ILE A 151 -8.20 -6.47 24.43
C ILE A 151 -7.13 -5.48 24.97
N ILE A 152 -6.14 -5.12 24.15
CA ILE A 152 -5.00 -4.28 24.57
C ILE A 152 -5.34 -2.81 24.36
N VAL A 153 -6.13 -2.27 25.29
CA VAL A 153 -6.59 -0.87 25.25
C VAL A 153 -5.42 0.12 25.32
N ALA A 154 -4.37 -0.20 26.08
CA ALA A 154 -3.23 0.70 26.28
C ALA A 154 -2.48 1.06 24.98
N PHE A 155 -2.44 0.15 24.00
CA PHE A 155 -1.76 0.40 22.73
C PHE A 155 -2.74 0.63 21.57
N PHE A 156 -3.86 -0.08 21.50
CA PHE A 156 -4.78 0.01 20.36
C PHE A 156 -5.98 0.93 20.59
N GLY A 157 -6.21 1.38 21.82
CA GLY A 157 -7.40 2.15 22.19
C GLY A 157 -8.67 1.31 22.37
N GLY A 158 -8.59 -0.02 22.21
CA GLY A 158 -9.72 -0.92 22.40
C GLY A 158 -10.79 -0.73 21.32
N GLU A 159 -12.06 -0.64 21.73
CA GLU A 159 -13.21 -0.47 20.83
C GLU A 159 -13.29 0.95 20.23
N GLU A 160 -12.82 1.97 20.96
CA GLU A 160 -12.82 3.37 20.51
C GLU A 160 -11.69 3.65 19.50
N GLY A 161 -10.65 2.81 19.50
CA GLY A 161 -9.45 3.02 18.70
C GLY A 161 -8.63 4.23 19.15
N ILE A 162 -7.75 4.70 18.27
CA ILE A 162 -6.89 5.86 18.52
C ILE A 162 -7.31 6.98 17.59
N SER A 163 -7.73 8.09 18.19
CA SER A 163 -7.99 9.34 17.47
C SER A 163 -6.72 10.18 17.41
N GLY A 164 -6.61 10.99 16.36
CA GLY A 164 -5.52 11.92 16.15
C GLY A 164 -5.94 12.93 15.09
N ASP A 165 -5.47 14.15 15.23
CA ASP A 165 -5.82 15.23 14.32
C ASP A 165 -4.63 15.54 13.40
N ARG A 166 -4.93 15.52 12.10
CA ARG A 166 -3.96 15.76 11.03
C ARG A 166 -3.41 17.19 11.06
N THR A 167 -4.15 18.14 11.64
CA THR A 167 -3.78 19.56 11.74
C THR A 167 -2.63 19.81 12.73
N TYR A 168 -2.32 18.85 13.61
CA TYR A 168 -1.16 18.94 14.50
C TYR A 168 0.19 18.72 13.78
N GLY A 169 0.18 18.23 12.53
CA GLY A 169 1.39 18.10 11.72
C GLY A 169 1.95 19.45 11.28
N MET A 170 3.27 19.52 11.04
CA MET A 170 3.88 20.73 10.49
C MET A 170 3.30 21.01 9.08
N PRO A 171 2.89 22.25 8.77
CA PRO A 171 2.44 22.58 7.42
C PRO A 171 3.58 22.30 6.43
N PHE A 172 3.29 21.48 5.43
CA PHE A 172 4.27 21.12 4.40
C PHE A 172 4.12 22.10 3.25
N PHE A 173 5.15 22.93 3.01
CA PHE A 173 5.11 24.00 2.01
C PHE A 173 3.90 24.97 2.14
N GLY A 174 3.43 25.22 3.37
CA GLY A 174 2.30 26.11 3.64
C GLY A 174 0.91 25.48 3.47
N VAL A 175 0.83 24.17 3.23
CA VAL A 175 -0.42 23.41 3.21
C VAL A 175 -0.67 22.79 4.59
N GLU A 176 -1.80 23.12 5.21
CA GLU A 176 -2.19 22.68 6.56
C GLU A 176 -3.01 21.38 6.56
N PHE A 177 -3.38 20.86 5.37
CA PHE A 177 -4.16 19.62 5.18
C PHE A 177 -5.52 19.63 5.89
N LEU A 178 -6.12 20.81 6.00
CA LEU A 178 -7.46 21.00 6.54
C LEU A 178 -8.51 20.44 5.58
N GLN A 179 -8.31 20.65 4.27
CA GLN A 179 -9.28 20.24 3.25
C GLN A 179 -9.01 18.82 2.74
N GLN A 180 -10.08 18.08 2.45
CA GLN A 180 -9.98 16.71 1.96
C GLN A 180 -9.27 16.62 0.59
N ILE A 181 -9.35 17.69 -0.19
CA ILE A 181 -8.66 17.79 -1.48
C ILE A 181 -7.13 17.86 -1.33
N GLU A 182 -6.62 18.45 -0.25
CA GLU A 182 -5.18 18.52 0.02
C GLU A 182 -4.64 17.13 0.37
N VAL A 183 -5.45 16.31 1.06
CA VAL A 183 -5.12 14.91 1.37
C VAL A 183 -5.19 14.02 0.14
N TYR A 184 -6.02 14.35 -0.84
CA TYR A 184 -6.09 13.61 -2.11
C TYR A 184 -4.80 13.72 -2.93
N TYR A 185 -4.14 14.87 -2.90
CA TYR A 185 -2.91 15.13 -3.67
C TYR A 185 -1.62 14.70 -2.95
N LEU A 186 -1.75 14.07 -1.79
CA LEU A 186 -0.63 13.52 -1.00
C LEU A 186 -0.13 12.20 -1.62
#